data_AF-A0A101M6A7-F1
#
_entry.id   AF-A0A101M6A7-F1
#
_cell.length_a   1.000
_cell.length_b   1.000
_cell.length_c   1.000
_cell.angle_alpha   90.00
_cell.angle_beta   90.00
_cell.angle_gamma   90.00
#
_symmetry.space_group_name_H-M   'P 1'
#
loop_
_entity.id
_entity.type
_entity.pdbx_description
1 polymer ?
#
loop_
_entity_poly.entity_id
_entity_poly.type
_entity_poly.pdbx_seq_one_letter_code
_entity_poly.pdbx_strand_id
1 'polypeptide(L)'
;MKKWLWLALLSCTAAHADMLEALKAYDQKDYTEAQQQFTELLPLANELAAFNLGAMAYQGDGQEKDLTKALAYFMLAAELKHEQASALLATLSAKASEQQLEQATQQFAQLKRSLLIVATDLDKPRDVSLPQPVKRVPPEYPKSAVANGVFGYVKIRFLVDETGTVTAVDTLDTFPENTFEKSAVRAVKKWRYEPSEQKHLLNVRLDYSLSGGVKVSSVEKIALGNKLWDYAVLGSPQHQLALGTLLSLIEIQSGNGFWYDPELPLVAQADFSLFESLPTLKPAFDGFWGSAVVRVAQDGTITEHIKATFEPRSELTSLIGLKLKGKVETDVYRIVRNSDVVGSRSIGVTPYLRLSRSMSGMFWWEQAAKNGNIDAQRIMAAYDKQWEDYLLGKDDAEVMAWTGTRLILEGQREQGMALLEQAIAKSYAPAKEMKQQFM
;
A
#
# COMPACT_ATOMS: atom_id res chain seq x y z
N MET A 1 26.21 13.62 11.88
CA MET A 1 24.87 13.16 11.44
C MET A 1 24.49 13.91 10.17
N LYS A 2 24.94 13.43 9.01
CA LYS A 2 24.70 13.95 7.64
C LYS A 2 25.57 13.04 6.76
N LYS A 3 25.01 12.03 6.07
CA LYS A 3 25.62 11.24 4.95
C LYS A 3 25.00 9.84 4.66
N TRP A 4 23.81 9.50 5.14
CA TRP A 4 23.34 8.09 5.07
C TRP A 4 22.15 7.82 4.14
N LEU A 5 21.85 8.72 3.20
CA LEU A 5 20.76 8.51 2.22
C LEU A 5 21.21 8.55 0.75
N TRP A 6 22.52 8.49 0.50
CA TRP A 6 23.05 8.42 -0.87
C TRP A 6 24.05 7.28 -0.96
N LEU A 7 23.56 6.08 -1.24
CA LEU A 7 24.32 4.99 -1.86
C LEU A 7 23.36 3.88 -2.31
N ALA A 8 22.55 4.20 -3.31
CA ALA A 8 22.02 3.21 -4.25
C ALA A 8 22.51 3.66 -5.65
N LEU A 9 23.78 3.40 -5.93
CA LEU A 9 24.32 3.53 -7.28
C LEU A 9 25.01 2.21 -7.63
N LEU A 10 24.55 1.64 -8.75
CA LEU A 10 25.07 0.47 -9.45
C LEU A 10 24.51 -0.90 -9.03
N SER A 11 23.20 -1.06 -9.21
CA SER A 11 22.71 -2.27 -9.89
C SER A 11 22.13 -1.83 -11.23
N CYS A 12 22.75 -2.25 -12.33
CA CYS A 12 22.21 -2.06 -13.68
C CYS A 12 21.02 -3.00 -13.86
N THR A 13 19.90 -2.67 -13.24
CA THR A 13 18.59 -3.10 -13.73
C THR A 13 18.32 -2.23 -14.96
N ALA A 14 17.76 -2.79 -16.03
CA ALA A 14 17.21 -1.97 -17.10
C ALA A 14 16.38 -0.86 -16.45
N ALA A 15 16.66 0.41 -16.75
CA ALA A 15 15.99 1.52 -16.09
C ALA A 15 14.49 1.38 -16.38
N HIS A 16 13.71 1.05 -15.35
CA HIS A 16 12.26 1.06 -15.46
C HIS A 16 11.83 2.52 -15.60
N ALA A 17 10.92 2.80 -16.53
CA ALA A 17 10.36 4.14 -16.67
C ALA A 17 9.82 4.61 -15.32
N ASP A 18 10.22 5.82 -14.92
CA ASP A 18 9.76 6.43 -13.68
C ASP A 18 9.46 7.91 -13.90
N MET A 19 8.50 8.43 -13.12
CA MET A 19 7.98 9.79 -13.35
C MET A 19 9.06 10.87 -13.21
N LEU A 20 10.05 10.66 -12.34
CA LEU A 20 11.10 11.64 -12.07
C LEU A 20 12.08 11.73 -13.24
N GLU A 21 12.55 10.58 -13.77
CA GLU A 21 13.42 10.57 -14.94
C GLU A 21 12.69 11.08 -16.20
N ALA A 22 11.40 10.77 -16.36
CA ALA A 22 10.59 11.32 -17.45
C ALA A 22 10.49 12.86 -17.41
N LEU A 23 10.22 13.45 -16.24
CA LEU A 23 10.17 14.91 -16.05
C LEU A 23 11.54 15.57 -16.25
N LYS A 24 12.60 14.92 -15.79
CA LYS A 24 13.97 15.39 -15.97
C LYS A 24 14.38 15.38 -17.44
N ALA A 25 14.03 14.34 -18.19
CA ALA A 25 14.23 14.29 -19.63
C ALA A 25 13.47 15.42 -20.33
N TYR A 26 12.22 15.67 -19.94
CA TYR A 26 11.42 16.77 -20.48
C TYR A 26 12.03 18.15 -20.21
N ASP A 27 12.49 18.42 -18.98
CA ASP A 27 13.17 19.67 -18.62
C ASP A 27 14.48 19.89 -19.40
N GLN A 28 15.19 18.79 -19.66
CA GLN A 28 16.39 18.77 -20.51
C GLN A 28 16.09 18.87 -22.01
N LYS A 29 14.81 18.92 -22.39
CA LYS A 29 14.30 18.93 -23.77
C LYS A 29 14.62 17.65 -24.55
N ASP A 30 14.94 16.57 -23.85
CA ASP A 30 14.97 15.24 -24.44
C ASP A 30 13.53 14.70 -24.51
N TYR A 31 12.77 15.28 -25.44
CA TYR A 31 11.36 14.96 -25.58
C TYR A 31 11.12 13.53 -26.06
N THR A 32 12.08 12.91 -26.75
CA THR A 32 11.98 11.52 -27.17
C THR A 32 11.98 10.60 -25.96
N GLU A 33 12.96 10.77 -25.06
CA GLU A 33 13.05 9.99 -23.83
C GLU A 33 11.86 10.26 -22.91
N ALA A 34 11.48 11.53 -22.74
CA ALA A 34 10.31 11.90 -21.92
C ALA A 34 9.02 11.24 -22.44
N GLN A 35 8.78 11.30 -23.75
CA GLN A 35 7.61 10.68 -24.37
C GLN A 35 7.62 9.16 -24.18
N GLN A 36 8.78 8.51 -24.33
CA GLN A 36 8.91 7.07 -24.10
C GLN A 36 8.54 6.72 -22.67
N GLN A 37 9.15 7.39 -21.69
CA GLN A 37 8.91 7.08 -20.27
C GLN A 37 7.46 7.35 -19.84
N PHE A 38 6.88 8.50 -20.23
CA PHE A 38 5.47 8.76 -19.92
C PHE A 38 4.55 7.70 -20.57
N THR A 39 4.87 7.26 -21.79
CA THR A 39 4.07 6.21 -22.46
C THR A 39 4.15 4.88 -21.71
N GLU A 40 5.32 4.51 -21.18
CA GLU A 40 5.49 3.30 -20.38
C GLU A 40 4.75 3.33 -19.02
N LEU A 41 4.46 4.53 -18.50
CA LEU A 41 3.68 4.72 -17.27
C LEU A 41 2.16 4.73 -17.50
N LEU A 42 1.68 4.91 -18.74
CA LEU A 42 0.25 4.92 -19.04
C LEU A 42 -0.47 3.62 -18.63
N PRO A 43 0.03 2.41 -18.92
CA PRO A 43 -0.62 1.17 -18.49
C PRO A 43 -0.82 1.06 -16.99
N LEU A 44 -0.04 1.82 -16.19
CA LEU A 44 -0.13 1.86 -14.73
C LEU A 44 -1.22 2.83 -14.23
N ALA A 45 -2.03 3.40 -15.13
CA ALA A 45 -3.00 4.43 -14.79
C ALA A 45 -2.36 5.66 -14.11
N ASN A 46 -1.17 6.05 -14.59
CA ASN A 46 -0.48 7.24 -14.14
C ASN A 46 -1.11 8.49 -14.77
N GLU A 47 -1.80 9.28 -13.94
CA GLU A 47 -2.51 10.47 -14.36
C GLU A 47 -1.58 11.63 -14.76
N LEU A 48 -0.39 11.71 -14.14
CA LEU A 48 0.61 12.72 -14.46
C LEU A 48 1.25 12.44 -15.82
N ALA A 49 1.55 11.18 -16.14
CA ALA A 49 2.08 10.78 -17.44
C ALA A 49 1.07 11.06 -18.56
N ALA A 50 -0.21 10.73 -18.34
CA ALA A 50 -1.28 11.09 -19.27
C ALA A 50 -1.36 12.61 -19.47
N PHE A 51 -1.33 13.39 -18.39
CA PHE A 51 -1.37 14.85 -18.48
C PHE A 51 -0.16 15.43 -19.24
N ASN A 52 1.05 14.95 -18.97
CA ASN A 52 2.27 15.43 -19.64
C ASN A 52 2.30 15.07 -21.12
N LEU A 53 1.88 13.85 -21.50
CA LEU A 53 1.72 13.49 -22.92
C LEU A 53 0.68 14.36 -23.64
N GLY A 54 -0.41 14.71 -22.95
CA GLY A 54 -1.39 15.67 -23.45
C GLY A 54 -0.79 17.06 -23.67
N ALA A 55 0.01 17.54 -22.71
CA ALA A 55 0.72 18.83 -22.81
C ALA A 55 1.74 18.83 -23.95
N MET A 56 2.55 17.77 -24.09
CA MET A 56 3.51 17.60 -25.18
C MET A 56 2.80 17.64 -26.55
N ALA A 57 1.68 16.93 -26.70
CA ALA A 57 0.92 16.94 -27.93
C ALA A 57 0.29 18.29 -28.25
N TYR A 58 -0.15 19.03 -27.23
CA TYR A 58 -0.72 20.36 -27.39
C TYR A 58 0.32 21.41 -27.79
N GLN A 59 1.50 21.36 -27.17
CA GLN A 59 2.59 22.31 -27.42
C GLN A 59 3.43 21.96 -28.65
N GLY A 60 3.43 20.70 -29.07
CA GLY A 60 4.31 20.20 -30.13
C GLY A 60 5.74 19.94 -29.63
N ASP A 61 5.89 19.54 -28.38
CA ASP A 61 7.20 19.21 -27.80
C ASP A 61 7.61 17.81 -28.25
N GLY A 62 8.64 17.70 -29.08
CA GLY A 62 9.11 16.43 -29.65
C GLY A 62 8.23 15.84 -30.75
N GLN A 63 7.15 16.51 -31.14
CA GLN A 63 6.22 16.09 -32.19
C GLN A 63 5.48 17.28 -32.81
N GLU A 64 4.74 17.08 -33.90
CA GLU A 64 3.83 18.11 -34.39
C GLU A 64 2.68 18.35 -33.40
N LYS A 65 2.14 19.57 -33.39
CA LYS A 65 0.97 19.91 -32.58
C LYS A 65 -0.23 19.10 -33.02
N ASP A 66 -0.84 18.39 -32.07
CA ASP A 66 -1.99 17.53 -32.32
C ASP A 66 -3.03 17.74 -31.22
N LEU A 67 -4.05 18.56 -31.51
CA LEU A 67 -5.13 18.86 -30.59
C LEU A 67 -5.99 17.61 -30.28
N THR A 68 -6.18 16.72 -31.25
CA THR A 68 -6.98 15.49 -31.07
C THR A 68 -6.28 14.57 -30.07
N LYS A 69 -4.97 14.33 -30.26
CA LYS A 69 -4.15 13.53 -29.34
C LYS A 69 -4.05 14.16 -27.96
N ALA A 70 -3.88 15.49 -27.89
CA ALA A 70 -3.87 16.22 -26.62
C ALA A 70 -5.18 16.04 -25.84
N LEU A 71 -6.33 16.21 -26.50
CA LEU A 71 -7.65 16.03 -25.88
C LEU A 71 -7.84 14.59 -25.38
N ALA A 72 -7.44 13.58 -26.16
CA ALA A 72 -7.54 12.18 -25.75
C ALA A 72 -6.74 11.88 -24.47
N TYR A 73 -5.51 12.40 -24.37
CA TYR A 73 -4.70 12.27 -23.16
C TYR A 73 -5.26 13.06 -21.96
N PHE A 74 -5.78 14.27 -22.18
CA PHE A 74 -6.41 15.03 -21.10
C PHE A 74 -7.73 14.39 -20.63
N MET A 75 -8.49 13.74 -21.52
CA MET A 75 -9.62 12.89 -21.13
C MET A 75 -9.18 11.75 -20.23
N LEU A 76 -8.08 11.06 -20.58
CA LEU A 76 -7.51 10.01 -19.74
C LEU A 76 -7.05 10.54 -18.38
N ALA A 77 -6.29 11.65 -18.35
CA ALA A 77 -5.85 12.26 -17.11
C ALA A 77 -7.03 12.65 -16.21
N ALA A 78 -8.13 13.18 -16.78
CA ALA A 78 -9.34 13.52 -16.04
C ALA A 78 -10.08 12.29 -15.50
N GLU A 79 -10.18 11.20 -16.29
CA GLU A 79 -10.72 9.91 -15.84
C GLU A 79 -9.93 9.37 -14.64
N LEU A 80 -8.60 9.50 -14.69
CA LEU A 80 -7.66 9.14 -13.64
C LEU A 80 -7.57 10.17 -12.49
N LYS A 81 -8.46 11.16 -12.47
CA LYS A 81 -8.61 12.17 -11.40
C LYS A 81 -7.44 13.14 -11.26
N HIS A 82 -6.72 13.44 -12.33
CA HIS A 82 -5.75 14.54 -12.34
C HIS A 82 -6.45 15.89 -12.07
N GLU A 83 -5.98 16.64 -11.07
CA GLU A 83 -6.66 17.83 -10.54
C GLU A 83 -6.95 18.91 -11.60
N GLN A 84 -6.03 19.11 -12.54
CA GLN A 84 -6.13 20.18 -13.54
C GLN A 84 -6.73 19.74 -14.87
N ALA A 85 -6.88 18.42 -15.09
CA ALA A 85 -7.19 17.91 -16.42
C ALA A 85 -8.61 18.28 -16.87
N SER A 86 -9.61 18.21 -15.99
CA SER A 86 -11.00 18.52 -16.35
C SER A 86 -11.20 19.98 -16.77
N ALA A 87 -10.59 20.93 -16.06
CA ALA A 87 -10.70 22.35 -16.39
C ALA A 87 -10.00 22.69 -17.72
N LEU A 88 -8.82 22.09 -17.96
CA LEU A 88 -8.09 22.25 -19.20
C LEU A 88 -8.86 21.62 -20.38
N LEU A 89 -9.42 20.42 -20.18
CA LEU A 89 -10.23 19.73 -21.17
C LEU A 89 -11.45 20.56 -21.58
N ALA A 90 -12.17 21.16 -20.63
CA ALA A 90 -13.30 22.04 -20.95
C ALA A 90 -12.90 23.23 -21.83
N THR A 91 -11.74 23.84 -21.54
CA THR A 91 -11.22 24.98 -22.29
C THR A 91 -10.77 24.59 -23.71
N LEU A 92 -10.10 23.46 -23.85
CA LEU A 92 -9.58 22.99 -25.14
C LEU A 92 -10.68 22.42 -26.03
N SER A 93 -11.65 21.70 -25.45
CA SER A 93 -12.79 21.15 -26.19
C SER A 93 -13.64 22.23 -26.84
N ALA A 94 -13.76 23.41 -26.22
CA ALA A 94 -14.47 24.55 -26.80
C ALA A 94 -13.81 25.11 -28.08
N LYS A 95 -12.54 24.77 -28.34
CA LYS A 95 -11.79 25.20 -29.53
C LYS A 95 -11.69 24.12 -30.61
N ALA A 96 -12.14 22.90 -30.31
CA ALA A 96 -12.04 21.75 -31.20
C ALA A 96 -13.26 21.63 -32.12
N SER A 97 -13.07 21.10 -33.32
CA SER A 97 -14.19 20.73 -34.19
C SER A 97 -14.89 19.48 -33.67
N GLU A 98 -16.14 19.26 -34.10
CA GLU A 98 -16.89 18.04 -33.78
C GLU A 98 -16.14 16.78 -34.20
N GLN A 99 -15.52 16.79 -35.40
CA GLN A 99 -14.70 15.69 -35.88
C GLN A 99 -13.48 15.42 -34.98
N GLN A 100 -12.80 16.48 -34.50
CA GLN A 100 -11.66 16.33 -33.58
C GLN A 100 -12.10 15.75 -32.23
N LEU A 101 -13.25 16.16 -31.71
CA LEU A 101 -13.81 15.63 -30.47
C LEU A 101 -14.20 14.14 -30.60
N GLU A 102 -14.80 13.76 -31.73
CA GLU A 102 -15.14 12.36 -32.01
C GLU A 102 -13.87 11.50 -32.07
N GLN A 103 -12.86 11.93 -32.82
CA GLN A 103 -11.58 11.22 -32.92
C GLN A 103 -10.85 11.13 -31.57
N ALA A 104 -10.84 12.23 -30.79
CA ALA A 104 -10.23 12.24 -29.46
C ALA A 104 -10.94 11.27 -28.51
N THR A 105 -12.27 11.18 -28.58
CA THR A 105 -13.07 10.22 -27.79
C THR A 105 -12.74 8.78 -28.18
N GLN A 106 -12.57 8.49 -29.47
CA GLN A 106 -12.15 7.17 -29.94
C GLN A 106 -10.74 6.80 -29.46
N GLN A 107 -9.78 7.73 -29.55
CA GLN A 107 -8.42 7.53 -29.05
C GLN A 107 -8.40 7.36 -27.53
N PHE A 108 -9.16 8.15 -26.78
CA PHE A 108 -9.35 7.99 -25.35
C PHE A 108 -9.87 6.60 -25.00
N ALA A 109 -10.87 6.09 -25.73
CA ALA A 109 -11.39 4.73 -25.51
C ALA A 109 -10.32 3.64 -25.76
N GLN A 110 -9.41 3.86 -26.71
CA GLN A 110 -8.27 2.96 -26.94
C GLN A 110 -7.26 3.02 -25.79
N LEU A 111 -6.89 4.24 -25.35
CA LEU A 111 -5.99 4.44 -24.21
C LEU A 111 -6.54 3.80 -22.93
N LYS A 112 -7.85 3.95 -22.67
CA LYS A 112 -8.51 3.32 -21.52
C LYS A 112 -8.44 1.80 -21.55
N ARG A 113 -8.50 1.19 -22.74
CA ARG A 113 -8.35 -0.27 -22.92
C ARG A 113 -6.92 -0.77 -22.74
N SER A 114 -5.91 0.11 -22.87
CA SER A 114 -4.51 -0.25 -22.64
C SER A 114 -4.07 -0.15 -21.16
N LEU A 115 -4.93 0.35 -20.28
CA LEU A 115 -4.65 0.35 -18.84
C LEU A 115 -4.63 -1.09 -18.33
N LEU A 116 -3.56 -1.44 -17.63
CA LEU A 116 -3.39 -2.72 -16.94
C LEU A 116 -3.80 -2.63 -15.48
N ILE A 117 -3.57 -1.45 -14.88
CA ILE A 117 -3.98 -1.14 -13.52
C ILE A 117 -5.22 -0.24 -13.56
N VAL A 118 -6.31 -0.69 -12.97
CA VAL A 118 -7.58 0.03 -12.84
C VAL A 118 -8.00 -0.03 -11.38
N ALA A 119 -8.57 1.06 -10.85
CA ALA A 119 -9.01 1.13 -9.46
C ALA A 119 -9.92 -0.07 -9.13
N THR A 120 -9.45 -0.93 -8.22
CA THR A 120 -10.20 -2.06 -7.68
C THR A 120 -10.43 -1.91 -6.19
N ASP A 121 -11.53 -2.49 -5.75
CA ASP A 121 -11.90 -2.59 -4.34
C ASP A 121 -10.97 -3.62 -3.66
N LEU A 122 -9.98 -3.14 -2.91
CA LEU A 122 -8.95 -3.96 -2.23
C LEU A 122 -9.52 -4.79 -1.05
N ASP A 123 -10.82 -4.68 -0.77
CA ASP A 123 -11.48 -5.14 0.45
C ASP A 123 -12.03 -6.58 0.40
N LYS A 124 -11.60 -7.44 -0.54
CA LYS A 124 -11.96 -8.86 -0.51
C LYS A 124 -10.92 -9.69 0.26
N PRO A 125 -11.16 -10.04 1.54
CA PRO A 125 -10.30 -10.99 2.23
C PRO A 125 -10.35 -12.33 1.51
N ARG A 126 -9.17 -12.93 1.27
CA ARG A 126 -9.08 -14.33 0.85
C ARG A 126 -9.38 -15.19 2.08
N ASP A 127 -10.48 -15.92 2.03
CA ASP A 127 -10.85 -16.90 3.06
C ASP A 127 -9.95 -18.13 2.92
N VAL A 128 -8.81 -18.07 3.59
CA VAL A 128 -7.90 -19.21 3.72
C VAL A 128 -7.82 -19.52 5.21
N SER A 129 -8.19 -20.74 5.60
CA SER A 129 -7.94 -21.23 6.96
C SER A 129 -6.42 -21.23 7.19
N LEU A 130 -5.93 -20.33 8.04
CA LEU A 130 -4.51 -20.21 8.39
C LEU A 130 -4.22 -20.98 9.67
N PRO A 131 -3.12 -21.73 9.75
CA PRO A 131 -2.75 -22.47 10.95
C PRO A 131 -2.42 -21.51 12.10
N GLN A 132 -2.74 -21.91 13.34
CA GLN A 132 -2.48 -21.07 14.50
C GLN A 132 -1.01 -21.16 14.94
N PRO A 133 -0.42 -20.08 15.47
CA PRO A 133 0.95 -20.11 15.97
C PRO A 133 1.05 -20.89 17.29
N VAL A 134 1.90 -21.92 17.33
CA VAL A 134 2.22 -22.70 18.53
C VAL A 134 3.37 -22.06 19.31
N LYS A 135 4.38 -21.53 18.60
CA LYS A 135 5.54 -20.88 19.21
C LYS A 135 6.02 -19.73 18.35
N ARG A 136 6.11 -18.54 18.95
CA ARG A 136 6.74 -17.36 18.34
C ARG A 136 7.92 -16.89 19.19
N VAL A 137 9.10 -16.84 18.57
CA VAL A 137 10.30 -16.28 19.16
C VAL A 137 10.40 -14.82 18.73
N PRO A 138 10.42 -13.85 19.66
CA PRO A 138 10.54 -12.44 19.28
C PRO A 138 11.90 -12.18 18.59
N PRO A 139 11.97 -11.24 17.64
CA PRO A 139 13.24 -10.86 17.04
C PRO A 139 14.14 -10.12 18.03
N GLU A 140 15.45 -10.31 17.87
CA GLU A 140 16.45 -9.60 18.66
C GLU A 140 16.64 -8.19 18.10
N TYR A 141 16.55 -7.16 18.94
CA TYR A 141 16.83 -5.81 18.48
C TYR A 141 18.33 -5.63 18.19
N PRO A 142 18.75 -5.26 16.95
CA PRO A 142 20.17 -5.05 16.65
C PRO A 142 20.78 -4.00 17.58
N LYS A 143 21.92 -4.32 18.21
CA LYS A 143 22.60 -3.43 19.18
C LYS A 143 22.91 -2.04 18.62
N SER A 144 23.33 -1.97 17.35
CA SER A 144 23.58 -0.72 16.64
C SER A 144 22.30 0.11 16.47
N ALA A 145 21.16 -0.54 16.18
CA ALA A 145 19.89 0.15 16.03
C ALA A 145 19.38 0.69 17.38
N VAL A 146 19.53 -0.08 18.47
CA VAL A 146 19.23 0.41 19.83
C VAL A 146 20.07 1.64 20.17
N ALA A 147 21.39 1.57 19.96
CA ALA A 147 22.32 2.65 20.29
C ALA A 147 22.01 3.96 19.54
N ASN A 148 21.45 3.86 18.33
CA ASN A 148 21.14 5.00 17.47
C ASN A 148 19.65 5.40 17.51
N GLY A 149 18.82 4.75 18.31
CA GLY A 149 17.38 5.03 18.36
C GLY A 149 16.65 4.72 17.06
N VAL A 150 17.19 3.83 16.22
CA VAL A 150 16.61 3.46 14.93
C VAL A 150 15.44 2.53 15.17
N PHE A 151 14.27 2.91 14.67
CA PHE A 151 13.04 2.12 14.68
C PHE A 151 12.68 1.70 13.25
N GLY A 152 11.73 0.78 13.12
CA GLY A 152 11.19 0.41 11.82
C GLY A 152 10.43 -0.90 11.86
N TYR A 153 10.39 -1.61 10.73
CA TYR A 153 9.69 -2.87 10.62
C TYR A 153 10.29 -3.77 9.55
N VAL A 154 9.92 -5.06 9.60
CA VAL A 154 10.17 -6.02 8.53
C VAL A 154 8.87 -6.78 8.26
N LYS A 155 8.31 -6.64 7.07
CA LYS A 155 7.30 -7.56 6.55
C LYS A 155 8.00 -8.79 6.00
N ILE A 156 7.65 -9.94 6.52
CA ILE A 156 8.21 -11.24 6.16
C ILE A 156 7.10 -12.10 5.57
N ARG A 157 7.43 -12.86 4.54
CA ARG A 157 6.62 -13.94 4.00
C ARG A 157 7.39 -15.25 4.06
N PHE A 158 6.68 -16.34 4.29
CA PHE A 158 7.28 -17.65 4.53
C PHE A 158 6.29 -18.78 4.28
N LEU A 159 6.81 -19.98 4.06
CA LEU A 159 6.03 -21.20 4.03
C LEU A 159 5.96 -21.82 5.42
N VAL A 160 4.82 -22.46 5.69
CA VAL A 160 4.65 -23.39 6.80
C VAL A 160 4.37 -24.75 6.20
N ASP A 161 5.18 -25.74 6.54
CA ASP A 161 4.96 -27.12 6.10
C ASP A 161 3.83 -27.81 6.89
N GLU A 162 3.45 -29.02 6.48
CA GLU A 162 2.37 -29.82 7.08
C GLU A 162 2.62 -30.14 8.57
N THR A 163 3.88 -30.09 9.01
CA THR A 163 4.25 -30.31 10.42
C THR A 163 4.15 -29.04 11.26
N GLY A 164 3.84 -27.90 10.65
CA GLY A 164 3.84 -26.59 11.28
C GLY A 164 5.22 -25.94 11.37
N THR A 165 6.21 -26.42 10.61
CA THR A 165 7.56 -25.85 10.59
C THR A 165 7.66 -24.75 9.54
N VAL A 166 8.29 -23.64 9.91
CA VAL A 166 8.53 -22.51 9.00
C VAL A 166 9.72 -22.79 8.08
N THR A 167 9.51 -22.65 6.77
CA THR A 167 10.50 -22.84 5.70
C THR A 167 10.43 -21.69 4.68
N ALA A 168 11.42 -21.57 3.78
CA ALA A 168 11.42 -20.60 2.68
C ALA A 168 11.07 -19.16 3.13
N VAL A 169 11.86 -18.62 4.06
CA VAL A 169 11.61 -17.30 4.67
C VAL A 169 12.27 -16.20 3.86
N ASP A 170 11.50 -15.15 3.54
CA ASP A 170 11.99 -13.98 2.83
C ASP A 170 11.35 -12.68 3.33
N THR A 171 12.00 -11.55 3.03
CA THR A 171 11.49 -10.22 3.34
C THR A 171 10.70 -9.67 2.16
N LEU A 172 9.47 -9.21 2.40
CA LEU A 172 8.62 -8.56 1.41
C LEU A 172 8.89 -7.05 1.34
N ASP A 173 9.04 -6.41 2.49
CA ASP A 173 9.16 -4.95 2.63
C ASP A 173 9.80 -4.65 3.98
N THR A 174 10.72 -3.68 4.02
CA THR A 174 11.54 -3.41 5.19
C THR A 174 11.82 -1.94 5.33
N PHE A 175 11.82 -1.46 6.57
CA PHE A 175 12.23 -0.10 6.88
C PHE A 175 12.98 -0.05 8.20
N PRO A 176 14.11 0.68 8.29
CA PRO A 176 14.97 1.00 7.17
C PRO A 176 15.63 -0.27 6.64
N GLU A 177 16.04 -0.23 5.37
CA GLU A 177 16.80 -1.33 4.76
C GLU A 177 18.11 -1.59 5.52
N ASN A 178 18.61 -2.81 5.35
CA ASN A 178 19.88 -3.33 5.85
C ASN A 178 20.06 -3.21 7.37
N THR A 179 18.97 -3.20 8.12
CA THR A 179 18.96 -2.94 9.56
C THR A 179 18.40 -4.11 10.36
N PHE A 180 17.20 -4.58 10.03
CA PHE A 180 16.42 -5.50 10.86
C PHE A 180 16.22 -6.89 10.25
N GLU A 181 16.43 -7.03 8.94
CA GLU A 181 16.09 -8.19 8.13
C GLU A 181 16.74 -9.47 8.66
N LYS A 182 18.04 -9.42 8.93
CA LYS A 182 18.77 -10.58 9.47
C LYS A 182 18.22 -11.03 10.82
N SER A 183 17.81 -10.10 11.67
CA SER A 183 17.21 -10.44 12.96
C SER A 183 15.83 -11.06 12.78
N ALA A 184 15.01 -10.42 11.95
CA ALA A 184 13.65 -10.80 11.66
C ALA A 184 13.60 -12.23 11.06
N VAL A 185 14.42 -12.51 10.05
CA VAL A 185 14.52 -13.83 9.41
C VAL A 185 14.98 -14.91 10.41
N ARG A 186 15.98 -14.62 11.26
CA ARG A 186 16.44 -15.58 12.28
C ARG A 186 15.36 -15.90 13.31
N ALA A 187 14.51 -14.93 13.64
CA ALA A 187 13.43 -15.12 14.58
C ALA A 187 12.32 -15.99 13.97
N VAL A 188 11.87 -15.63 12.75
CA VAL A 188 10.79 -16.32 12.04
C VAL A 188 11.15 -17.78 11.74
N LYS A 189 12.41 -18.09 11.38
CA LYS A 189 12.88 -19.47 11.21
C LYS A 189 12.72 -20.36 12.46
N LYS A 190 12.59 -19.77 13.65
CA LYS A 190 12.39 -20.50 14.93
C LYS A 190 10.92 -20.62 15.32
N TRP A 191 9.99 -20.08 14.52
CA TRP A 191 8.57 -20.16 14.82
C TRP A 191 8.01 -21.54 14.50
N ARG A 192 6.89 -21.88 15.15
CA ARG A 192 6.11 -23.10 14.91
C ARG A 192 4.64 -22.78 14.88
N TYR A 193 3.93 -23.48 14.02
CA TYR A 193 2.49 -23.42 13.82
C TYR A 193 1.87 -24.78 14.11
N GLU A 194 0.55 -24.83 14.19
CA GLU A 194 -0.18 -26.08 14.29
C GLU A 194 0.00 -26.89 13.00
N PRO A 195 0.19 -28.23 13.10
CA PRO A 195 0.20 -29.09 11.93
C PRO A 195 -1.11 -28.99 11.14
N SER A 196 -1.01 -29.13 9.82
CA SER A 196 -2.12 -29.01 8.88
C SER A 196 -1.99 -30.03 7.75
N GLU A 197 -3.09 -30.30 7.04
CA GLU A 197 -3.09 -31.26 5.92
C GLU A 197 -2.31 -30.76 4.69
N GLN A 198 -2.10 -29.44 4.61
CA GLN A 198 -1.44 -28.78 3.49
C GLN A 198 -0.44 -27.75 3.99
N LYS A 199 0.51 -27.39 3.12
CA LYS A 199 1.42 -26.26 3.37
C LYS A 199 0.66 -24.93 3.27
N HIS A 200 1.11 -23.92 4.01
CA HIS A 200 0.51 -22.59 4.01
C HIS A 200 1.52 -21.51 3.68
N LEU A 201 1.14 -20.59 2.79
CA LEU A 201 1.89 -19.36 2.53
C LEU A 201 1.39 -18.27 3.48
N LEU A 202 2.26 -17.79 4.37
CA LEU A 202 1.93 -16.78 5.37
C LEU A 202 2.79 -15.53 5.19
N ASN A 203 2.27 -14.40 5.66
CA ASN A 203 3.04 -13.19 5.86
C ASN A 203 2.77 -12.58 7.24
N VAL A 204 3.76 -11.89 7.80
CA VAL A 204 3.66 -11.17 9.07
C VAL A 204 4.51 -9.91 9.01
N ARG A 205 4.14 -8.91 9.80
CA ARG A 205 4.94 -7.72 10.05
C ARG A 205 5.56 -7.80 11.44
N LEU A 206 6.87 -7.56 11.53
CA LEU A 206 7.61 -7.44 12.79
C LEU A 206 8.05 -5.98 12.98
N ASP A 207 7.47 -5.31 13.95
CA ASP A 207 7.83 -3.94 14.30
C ASP A 207 9.00 -3.90 15.29
N TYR A 208 9.94 -3.00 15.04
CA TYR A 208 11.08 -2.68 15.89
C TYR A 208 10.90 -1.28 16.43
N SER A 209 10.48 -1.19 17.69
CA SER A 209 10.35 0.06 18.42
C SER A 209 10.98 -0.07 19.81
N LEU A 210 11.53 1.05 20.30
CA LEU A 210 12.08 1.13 21.66
C LEU A 210 10.95 1.37 22.66
N SER A 211 11.26 1.34 23.96
CA SER A 211 10.29 1.54 25.04
C SER A 211 9.45 2.81 24.81
N GLY A 212 8.13 2.61 24.67
CA GLY A 212 7.17 3.68 24.34
C GLY A 212 6.71 3.72 22.88
N GLY A 213 7.13 2.77 22.04
CA GLY A 213 6.69 2.68 20.65
C GLY A 213 7.45 3.64 19.73
N VAL A 214 6.94 3.81 18.50
CA VAL A 214 7.46 4.81 17.56
C VAL A 214 6.86 6.17 17.92
N LYS A 215 7.71 7.13 18.29
CA LYS A 215 7.27 8.50 18.57
C LYS A 215 6.89 9.21 17.28
N VAL A 216 5.69 9.78 17.21
CA VAL A 216 5.21 10.58 16.07
C VAL A 216 6.20 11.70 15.74
N SER A 217 6.68 12.43 16.75
CA SER A 217 7.69 13.49 16.58
C SER A 217 9.00 13.03 15.93
N SER A 218 9.41 11.77 16.12
CA SER A 218 10.59 11.22 15.44
C SER A 218 10.31 11.00 13.95
N VAL A 219 9.10 10.56 13.61
CA VAL A 219 8.68 10.35 12.21
C VAL A 219 8.49 11.69 11.51
N GLU A 220 7.82 12.65 12.15
CA GLU A 220 7.69 14.02 11.65
C GLU A 220 9.07 14.64 11.37
N LYS A 221 10.04 14.48 12.28
CA LYS A 221 11.41 14.97 12.06
C LYS A 221 12.08 14.34 10.84
N ILE A 222 11.87 13.04 10.58
CA ILE A 222 12.40 12.36 9.39
C ILE A 222 11.71 12.87 8.13
N ALA A 223 10.38 12.98 8.16
CA ALA A 223 9.59 13.44 7.02
C ALA A 223 9.96 14.87 6.62
N LEU A 224 9.99 15.79 7.59
CA LEU A 224 10.37 17.20 7.36
C LEU A 224 11.84 17.34 6.99
N GLY A 225 12.73 16.61 7.67
CA GLY A 225 14.18 16.68 7.43
C GLY A 225 14.61 16.21 6.03
N ASN A 226 13.81 15.35 5.40
CA ASN A 226 14.03 14.85 4.04
C ASN A 226 13.02 15.39 3.03
N LYS A 227 12.16 16.34 3.43
CA LYS A 227 11.10 16.92 2.58
C LYS A 227 10.24 15.86 1.89
N LEU A 228 9.92 14.77 2.60
CA LEU A 228 9.26 13.63 1.99
C LEU A 228 7.89 14.02 1.42
N TRP A 229 7.12 14.82 2.15
CA TRP A 229 5.82 15.30 1.70
C TRP A 229 5.93 16.15 0.42
N ASP A 230 6.81 17.15 0.43
CA ASP A 230 6.98 18.08 -0.70
C ASP A 230 7.34 17.33 -1.99
N TYR A 231 8.33 16.42 -1.93
CA TYR A 231 8.75 15.66 -3.10
C TYR A 231 7.77 14.56 -3.49
N ALA A 232 7.02 13.99 -2.54
CA ALA A 232 5.98 13.01 -2.82
C ALA A 232 4.82 13.64 -3.61
N VAL A 233 4.38 14.85 -3.23
CA VAL A 233 3.35 15.62 -3.95
C VAL A 233 3.82 15.98 -5.37
N LEU A 234 5.12 16.23 -5.56
CA LEU A 234 5.71 16.48 -6.88
C LEU A 234 5.85 15.21 -7.75
N GLY A 235 5.42 14.04 -7.27
CA GLY A 235 5.43 12.81 -8.05
C GLY A 235 6.71 11.99 -7.93
N SER A 236 7.62 12.28 -6.97
CA SER A 236 8.85 11.49 -6.82
C SER A 236 8.56 10.10 -6.27
N PRO A 237 8.75 9.02 -7.07
CA PRO A 237 8.35 7.67 -6.67
C PRO A 237 9.04 7.18 -5.38
N GLN A 238 10.32 7.51 -5.20
CA GLN A 238 11.09 7.10 -4.02
C GLN A 238 10.63 7.82 -2.75
N HIS A 239 10.27 9.11 -2.84
CA HIS A 239 9.75 9.86 -1.70
C HIS A 239 8.33 9.43 -1.34
N GLN A 240 7.51 9.10 -2.34
CA GLN A 240 6.18 8.52 -2.15
C GLN A 240 6.27 7.17 -1.43
N LEU A 241 7.16 6.27 -1.86
CA LEU A 241 7.42 5.01 -1.16
C LEU A 241 7.81 5.26 0.30
N ALA A 242 8.82 6.11 0.54
CA ALA A 242 9.31 6.40 1.88
C ALA A 242 8.25 7.03 2.79
N LEU A 243 7.46 7.96 2.26
CA LEU A 243 6.36 8.60 2.99
C LEU A 243 5.26 7.60 3.33
N GLY A 244 4.85 6.77 2.37
CA GLY A 244 3.85 5.73 2.58
C GLY A 244 4.26 4.74 3.68
N THR A 245 5.53 4.36 3.67
CA THR A 245 6.17 3.51 4.68
C THR A 245 6.13 4.14 6.07
N LEU A 246 6.46 5.42 6.20
CA LEU A 246 6.41 6.13 7.50
C LEU A 246 4.98 6.31 8.02
N LEU A 247 4.03 6.66 7.14
CA LEU A 247 2.61 6.80 7.49
C LEU A 247 2.03 5.45 7.94
N SER A 248 2.29 4.37 7.19
CA SER A 248 1.87 3.02 7.58
C SER A 248 2.42 2.61 8.94
N LEU A 249 3.67 3.00 9.25
CA LEU A 249 4.29 2.71 10.54
C LEU A 249 3.59 3.45 11.69
N ILE A 250 3.40 4.77 11.60
CA ILE A 250 2.75 5.52 12.67
C ILE A 250 1.27 5.19 12.80
N GLU A 251 0.60 4.86 11.70
CA GLU A 251 -0.78 4.36 11.71
C GLU A 251 -0.90 3.13 12.62
N ILE A 252 -0.09 2.10 12.38
CA ILE A 252 -0.09 0.86 13.18
C ILE A 252 0.30 1.15 14.63
N GLN A 253 1.30 1.99 14.84
CA GLN A 253 1.81 2.28 16.19
C GLN A 253 0.87 3.18 17.01
N SER A 254 -0.01 3.95 16.38
CA SER A 254 -0.98 4.81 17.07
C SER A 254 -2.01 4.01 17.88
N GLY A 255 -2.36 2.80 17.42
CA GLY A 255 -3.47 2.00 17.96
C GLY A 255 -4.86 2.59 17.69
N ASN A 256 -4.95 3.70 16.95
CA ASN A 256 -6.21 4.29 16.50
C ASN A 256 -6.76 3.52 15.29
N GLY A 257 -8.06 3.59 15.05
CA GLY A 257 -8.63 3.21 13.78
C GLY A 257 -8.77 4.42 12.86
N PHE A 258 -8.65 4.19 11.54
CA PHE A 258 -8.74 5.25 10.54
C PHE A 258 -9.77 4.88 9.47
N TRP A 259 -10.48 5.89 9.00
CA TRP A 259 -11.32 5.85 7.81
C TRP A 259 -10.77 6.88 6.83
N TYR A 260 -10.08 6.40 5.81
CA TYR A 260 -9.58 7.24 4.74
C TYR A 260 -10.70 7.48 3.72
N ASP A 261 -11.22 8.69 3.70
CA ASP A 261 -12.36 9.05 2.88
C ASP A 261 -11.89 9.58 1.51
N PRO A 262 -12.25 8.93 0.39
CA PRO A 262 -11.87 9.37 -0.95
C PRO A 262 -12.55 10.68 -1.37
N GLU A 263 -13.65 11.09 -0.72
CA GLU A 263 -14.37 12.33 -1.00
C GLU A 263 -13.72 13.54 -0.33
N LEU A 264 -12.81 13.33 0.63
CA LEU A 264 -12.05 14.42 1.23
C LEU A 264 -10.93 14.87 0.28
N PRO A 265 -10.67 16.18 0.16
CA PRO A 265 -9.56 16.68 -0.64
C PRO A 265 -8.22 16.18 -0.11
N LEU A 266 -7.23 16.07 -0.98
CA LEU A 266 -5.85 15.84 -0.56
C LEU A 266 -5.39 17.00 0.32
N VAL A 267 -4.66 16.70 1.39
CA VAL A 267 -4.16 17.77 2.28
C VAL A 267 -2.93 18.42 1.67
N ALA A 268 -2.82 19.75 1.80
CA ALA A 268 -1.66 20.48 1.28
C ALA A 268 -0.38 20.18 2.09
N GLN A 269 -0.51 19.94 3.40
CA GLN A 269 0.58 19.60 4.31
C GLN A 269 0.15 18.48 5.25
N ALA A 270 1.09 17.59 5.58
CA ALA A 270 0.87 16.55 6.57
C ALA A 270 0.68 17.15 7.97
N ASP A 271 -0.34 16.69 8.67
CA ASP A 271 -0.43 16.82 10.12
C ASP A 271 -0.18 15.45 10.75
N PHE A 272 1.06 15.24 11.21
CA PHE A 272 1.44 13.97 11.84
C PHE A 272 0.83 13.79 13.24
N SER A 273 0.37 14.88 13.89
CA SER A 273 -0.23 14.79 15.23
C SER A 273 -1.53 13.99 15.26
N LEU A 274 -2.16 13.81 14.10
CA LEU A 274 -3.34 12.95 13.90
C LEU A 274 -3.07 11.46 14.18
N PHE A 275 -1.79 11.05 14.24
CA PHE A 275 -1.38 9.69 14.60
C PHE A 275 -0.94 9.54 16.05
N GLU A 276 -1.06 10.58 16.88
CA GLU A 276 -0.86 10.43 18.32
C GLU A 276 -1.89 9.45 18.89
N SER A 277 -1.44 8.59 19.81
CA SER A 277 -2.31 7.57 20.39
C SER A 277 -3.40 8.23 21.24
N LEU A 278 -4.65 7.95 20.91
CA LEU A 278 -5.80 8.50 21.62
C LEU A 278 -6.34 7.50 22.65
N PRO A 279 -6.91 7.97 23.77
CA PRO A 279 -7.45 7.09 24.80
C PRO A 279 -8.59 6.23 24.27
N THR A 280 -8.51 4.92 24.52
CA THR A 280 -9.62 4.01 24.33
C THR A 280 -10.69 4.23 25.39
N LEU A 281 -11.94 3.89 25.05
CA LEU A 281 -13.05 3.94 25.98
C LEU A 281 -13.42 2.54 26.46
N LYS A 282 -14.20 2.47 27.54
CA LYS A 282 -14.76 1.22 28.06
C LYS A 282 -16.27 1.26 27.95
N PRO A 283 -16.92 0.22 27.42
CA PRO A 283 -18.37 0.20 27.36
C PRO A 283 -18.97 0.07 28.76
N ALA A 284 -20.04 0.81 29.03
CA ALA A 284 -20.86 0.67 30.24
C ALA A 284 -22.05 -0.28 30.01
N PHE A 285 -21.91 -1.18 29.04
CA PHE A 285 -22.91 -2.15 28.60
C PHE A 285 -22.21 -3.44 28.18
N ASP A 286 -22.98 -4.52 28.09
CA ASP A 286 -22.56 -5.83 27.55
C ASP A 286 -23.61 -6.29 26.53
N GLY A 287 -23.51 -7.53 26.04
CA GLY A 287 -24.49 -8.13 25.12
C GLY A 287 -24.33 -7.71 23.66
N PHE A 288 -23.48 -6.74 23.35
CA PHE A 288 -23.14 -6.40 21.95
C PHE A 288 -22.25 -7.46 21.32
N TRP A 289 -22.64 -7.92 20.12
CA TRP A 289 -21.82 -8.74 19.22
C TRP A 289 -21.90 -8.18 17.81
N GLY A 290 -20.77 -8.06 17.13
CA GLY A 290 -20.61 -7.46 15.82
C GLY A 290 -19.67 -6.26 15.80
N SER A 291 -19.91 -5.33 14.87
CA SER A 291 -19.05 -4.16 14.63
C SER A 291 -19.89 -2.91 14.40
N ALA A 292 -19.56 -1.82 15.08
CA ALA A 292 -20.19 -0.52 14.89
C ALA A 292 -19.16 0.61 14.83
N VAL A 293 -19.45 1.62 14.02
CA VAL A 293 -18.81 2.94 14.02
C VAL A 293 -19.89 3.91 14.48
N VAL A 294 -19.64 4.59 15.59
CA VAL A 294 -20.64 5.39 16.29
C VAL A 294 -20.14 6.79 16.57
N ARG A 295 -21.05 7.77 16.59
CA ARG A 295 -20.76 9.09 17.13
C ARG A 295 -21.01 9.12 18.64
N VAL A 296 -20.14 9.78 19.38
CA VAL A 296 -20.10 9.83 20.84
C VAL A 296 -20.04 11.28 21.29
N ALA A 297 -20.98 11.67 22.16
CA ALA A 297 -20.96 12.98 22.81
C ALA A 297 -19.82 13.07 23.84
N GLN A 298 -19.48 14.31 24.25
CA GLN A 298 -18.42 14.57 25.22
C GLN A 298 -18.61 13.87 26.58
N ASP A 299 -19.84 13.54 26.94
CA ASP A 299 -20.19 12.82 28.17
C ASP A 299 -20.19 11.28 28.00
N GLY A 300 -19.69 10.79 26.87
CA GLY A 300 -19.61 9.37 26.52
C GLY A 300 -20.90 8.75 25.99
N THR A 301 -21.98 9.52 25.77
CA THR A 301 -23.22 8.98 25.20
C THR A 301 -23.05 8.68 23.72
N ILE A 302 -23.42 7.47 23.29
CA ILE A 302 -23.52 7.13 21.88
C ILE A 302 -24.76 7.83 21.29
N THR A 303 -24.56 8.72 20.33
CA THR A 303 -25.63 9.56 19.74
C THR A 303 -26.09 9.09 18.37
N GLU A 304 -25.23 8.38 17.64
CA GLU A 304 -25.47 8.02 16.23
C GLU A 304 -24.80 6.69 15.89
N HIS A 305 -25.44 5.89 15.03
CA HIS A 305 -24.75 4.84 14.27
C HIS A 305 -24.37 5.39 12.91
N ILE A 306 -23.06 5.56 12.67
CA ILE A 306 -22.55 5.86 11.33
C ILE A 306 -22.63 4.59 10.49
N LYS A 307 -22.23 3.46 11.09
CA LYS A 307 -22.38 2.11 10.54
C LYS A 307 -22.53 1.14 11.70
N ALA A 308 -23.46 0.20 11.64
CA ALA A 308 -23.58 -0.83 12.67
C ALA A 308 -24.02 -2.16 12.06
N THR A 309 -23.36 -3.22 12.47
CA THR A 309 -23.69 -4.60 12.13
C THR A 309 -23.75 -5.37 13.43
N PHE A 310 -24.93 -5.89 13.74
CA PHE A 310 -25.18 -6.73 14.91
C PHE A 310 -25.20 -8.18 14.46
N GLU A 311 -24.41 -9.02 15.10
CA GLU A 311 -24.48 -10.46 14.90
C GLU A 311 -25.80 -11.01 15.49
N PRO A 312 -26.32 -12.15 15.00
CA PRO A 312 -27.57 -12.75 15.52
C PRO A 312 -27.56 -13.04 17.02
N ARG A 313 -26.38 -13.26 17.62
CA ARG A 313 -26.18 -13.49 19.06
C ARG A 313 -26.16 -12.22 19.91
N SER A 314 -26.23 -11.03 19.29
CA SER A 314 -26.27 -9.77 20.01
C SER A 314 -27.58 -9.63 20.77
N GLU A 315 -27.51 -9.32 22.06
CA GLU A 315 -28.67 -9.01 22.91
C GLU A 315 -29.15 -7.57 22.71
N LEU A 316 -28.29 -6.72 22.18
CA LEU A 316 -28.59 -5.33 21.86
C LEU A 316 -29.01 -5.21 20.40
N THR A 317 -30.08 -4.45 20.16
CA THR A 317 -30.55 -4.05 18.83
C THR A 317 -30.14 -2.61 18.48
N SER A 318 -29.69 -1.84 19.47
CA SER A 318 -29.14 -0.51 19.29
C SER A 318 -28.10 -0.18 20.35
N LEU A 319 -27.13 0.65 19.97
CA LEU A 319 -26.15 1.24 20.89
C LEU A 319 -26.49 2.70 21.26
N ILE A 320 -27.47 3.33 20.59
CA ILE A 320 -27.81 4.74 20.82
C ILE A 320 -28.35 4.93 22.24
N GLY A 321 -27.87 5.96 22.93
CA GLY A 321 -28.19 6.25 24.32
C GLY A 321 -27.34 5.48 25.34
N LEU A 322 -26.60 4.44 24.92
CA LEU A 322 -25.67 3.74 25.80
C LEU A 322 -24.42 4.59 26.05
N LYS A 323 -23.74 4.28 27.16
CA LYS A 323 -22.60 5.06 27.66
C LYS A 323 -21.27 4.33 27.44
N LEU A 324 -20.28 5.12 27.06
CA LEU A 324 -18.86 4.78 27.07
C LEU A 324 -18.17 5.55 28.21
N LYS A 325 -17.26 4.90 28.93
CA LYS A 325 -16.49 5.47 30.04
C LYS A 325 -15.07 5.73 29.60
N GLY A 326 -14.55 6.91 29.94
CA GLY A 326 -13.18 7.33 29.63
C GLY A 326 -13.15 8.78 29.18
N LYS A 327 -11.97 9.26 28.79
CA LYS A 327 -11.80 10.60 28.23
C LYS A 327 -12.15 10.57 26.75
N VAL A 328 -13.21 11.27 26.37
CA VAL A 328 -13.62 11.43 24.97
C VAL A 328 -12.75 12.51 24.34
N GLU A 329 -11.88 12.14 23.38
CA GLU A 329 -10.98 13.08 22.68
C GLU A 329 -11.29 13.20 21.18
N THR A 330 -12.15 12.34 20.67
CA THR A 330 -12.74 12.40 19.32
C THR A 330 -14.22 12.12 19.42
N ASP A 331 -15.01 12.46 18.41
CA ASP A 331 -16.45 12.21 18.40
C ASP A 331 -16.83 10.89 17.73
N VAL A 332 -15.90 10.18 17.08
CA VAL A 332 -16.20 8.90 16.40
C VAL A 332 -15.35 7.76 16.96
N TYR A 333 -16.02 6.66 17.31
CA TYR A 333 -15.40 5.45 17.85
C TYR A 333 -15.85 4.21 17.10
N ARG A 334 -14.94 3.25 16.98
CA ARG A 334 -15.21 1.89 16.50
C ARG A 334 -15.40 0.97 17.70
N ILE A 335 -16.50 0.22 17.69
CA ILE A 335 -16.90 -0.76 18.70
C ILE A 335 -16.92 -2.13 18.04
N VAL A 336 -16.14 -3.09 18.55
CA VAL A 336 -16.04 -4.43 17.94
C VAL A 336 -16.07 -5.51 19.01
N ARG A 337 -16.84 -6.56 18.74
CA ARG A 337 -16.75 -7.85 19.41
C ARG A 337 -17.18 -8.95 18.43
N ASN A 338 -16.22 -9.64 17.83
CA ASN A 338 -16.51 -10.66 16.81
C ASN A 338 -16.63 -12.06 17.44
N SER A 339 -17.58 -12.87 16.95
CA SER A 339 -17.72 -14.29 17.30
C SER A 339 -16.53 -15.15 16.88
N ASP A 340 -15.92 -14.80 15.74
CA ASP A 340 -14.96 -15.64 15.04
C ASP A 340 -13.55 -15.58 15.66
N VAL A 341 -13.34 -14.60 16.54
CA VAL A 341 -12.12 -14.48 17.32
C VAL A 341 -12.23 -15.39 18.54
N VAL A 342 -11.57 -16.54 18.49
CA VAL A 342 -11.50 -17.51 19.60
C VAL A 342 -11.04 -16.80 20.88
N GLY A 343 -11.88 -16.82 21.91
CA GLY A 343 -11.60 -16.15 23.19
C GLY A 343 -11.94 -14.67 23.25
N SER A 344 -12.71 -14.13 22.29
CA SER A 344 -13.27 -12.77 22.34
C SER A 344 -14.18 -12.58 23.57
N ARG A 345 -13.61 -12.04 24.66
CA ARG A 345 -14.30 -11.85 25.94
C ARG A 345 -14.84 -10.45 26.15
N SER A 346 -14.25 -9.43 25.52
CA SER A 346 -14.56 -8.03 25.79
C SER A 346 -14.85 -7.23 24.51
N ILE A 347 -15.75 -6.26 24.63
CA ILE A 347 -16.02 -5.27 23.59
C ILE A 347 -14.83 -4.29 23.54
N GLY A 348 -14.16 -4.22 22.39
CA GLY A 348 -13.14 -3.21 22.11
C GLY A 348 -13.77 -1.89 21.66
N VAL A 349 -13.31 -0.76 22.19
CA VAL A 349 -13.77 0.58 21.81
C VAL A 349 -12.57 1.47 21.53
N THR A 350 -12.30 1.71 20.24
CA THR A 350 -11.12 2.46 19.79
C THR A 350 -11.53 3.75 19.08
N PRO A 351 -10.76 4.84 19.21
CA PRO A 351 -10.90 6.05 18.39
C PRO A 351 -10.95 5.69 16.90
N TYR A 352 -11.79 6.37 16.12
CA TYR A 352 -11.94 6.12 14.70
C TYR A 352 -11.96 7.42 13.90
N LEU A 353 -10.81 7.80 13.35
CA LEU A 353 -10.58 9.11 12.76
C LEU A 353 -10.87 9.11 11.25
N ARG A 354 -11.72 10.04 10.79
CA ARG A 354 -11.98 10.26 9.36
C ARG A 354 -10.92 11.21 8.79
N LEU A 355 -10.06 10.72 7.91
CA LEU A 355 -8.93 11.46 7.34
C LEU A 355 -8.97 11.45 5.81
N SER A 356 -8.26 12.40 5.19
CA SER A 356 -7.99 12.36 3.75
C SER A 356 -7.14 11.15 3.40
N ARG A 357 -7.37 10.55 2.22
CA ARG A 357 -6.56 9.42 1.72
C ARG A 357 -5.07 9.71 1.63
N SER A 358 -4.66 10.98 1.44
CA SER A 358 -3.24 11.38 1.42
C SER A 358 -2.54 11.20 2.77
N MET A 359 -3.28 10.98 3.86
CA MET A 359 -2.70 10.64 5.16
C MET A 359 -2.46 9.13 5.31
N SER A 360 -2.87 8.30 4.35
CA SER A 360 -2.65 6.84 4.42
C SER A 360 -1.33 6.42 3.80
N GLY A 361 -0.72 5.36 4.34
CA GLY A 361 0.44 4.73 3.71
C GLY A 361 0.11 4.13 2.34
N MET A 362 -1.07 3.49 2.23
CA MET A 362 -1.53 2.84 1.01
C MET A 362 -1.66 3.80 -0.17
N PHE A 363 -2.17 5.02 0.06
CA PHE A 363 -2.27 6.03 -1.00
C PHE A 363 -0.90 6.31 -1.61
N TRP A 364 0.12 6.53 -0.78
CA TRP A 364 1.45 6.87 -1.28
C TRP A 364 2.20 5.69 -1.90
N TRP A 365 1.98 4.47 -1.41
CA TRP A 365 2.48 3.27 -2.10
C TRP A 365 1.83 3.08 -3.47
N GLU A 366 0.51 3.31 -3.59
CA GLU A 366 -0.17 3.28 -4.89
C GLU A 366 0.41 4.33 -5.84
N GLN A 367 0.58 5.57 -5.37
CA GLN A 367 1.19 6.64 -6.16
C GLN A 367 2.61 6.29 -6.59
N ALA A 368 3.45 5.78 -5.67
CA ALA A 368 4.81 5.35 -5.98
C ALA A 368 4.83 4.25 -7.05
N ALA A 369 3.95 3.26 -6.94
CA ALA A 369 3.84 2.15 -7.88
C ALA A 369 3.46 2.65 -9.28
N LYS A 370 2.46 3.54 -9.37
CA LYS A 370 2.04 4.19 -10.62
C LYS A 370 3.13 5.09 -11.21
N ASN A 371 3.96 5.70 -10.38
CA ASN A 371 5.12 6.50 -10.78
C ASN A 371 6.37 5.67 -11.11
N GLY A 372 6.26 4.34 -11.20
CA GLY A 372 7.33 3.45 -11.67
C GLY A 372 8.21 2.85 -10.58
N ASN A 373 7.89 3.05 -9.30
CA ASN A 373 8.69 2.46 -8.21
C ASN A 373 8.47 0.94 -8.10
N ILE A 374 9.49 0.15 -8.43
CA ILE A 374 9.39 -1.33 -8.43
C ILE A 374 9.06 -1.92 -7.05
N ASP A 375 9.60 -1.36 -5.97
CA ASP A 375 9.35 -1.88 -4.62
C ASP A 375 7.90 -1.63 -4.20
N ALA A 376 7.37 -0.45 -4.52
CA ALA A 376 5.95 -0.15 -4.35
C ALA A 376 5.07 -1.06 -5.22
N GLN A 377 5.45 -1.33 -6.47
CA GLN A 377 4.71 -2.26 -7.33
C GLN A 377 4.66 -3.67 -6.73
N ARG A 378 5.76 -4.15 -6.15
CA ARG A 378 5.83 -5.45 -5.45
C ARG A 378 5.00 -5.47 -4.17
N ILE A 379 4.99 -4.36 -3.42
CA ILE A 379 4.07 -4.18 -2.28
C ILE A 379 2.63 -4.31 -2.76
N MET A 380 2.25 -3.59 -3.83
CA MET A 380 0.89 -3.62 -4.37
C MET A 380 0.50 -5.01 -4.92
N ALA A 381 1.43 -5.74 -5.55
CA ALA A 381 1.19 -7.10 -6.05
C ALA A 381 0.82 -8.10 -4.95
N ALA A 382 1.19 -7.84 -3.69
CA ALA A 382 0.77 -8.66 -2.56
C ALA A 382 -0.72 -8.50 -2.21
N TYR A 383 -1.34 -7.39 -2.62
CA TYR A 383 -2.73 -7.04 -2.30
C TYR A 383 -3.65 -7.02 -3.52
N ASP A 384 -3.11 -6.76 -4.72
CA ASP A 384 -3.87 -6.60 -5.95
C ASP A 384 -3.29 -7.48 -7.07
N LYS A 385 -4.16 -8.31 -7.64
CA LYS A 385 -3.82 -9.25 -8.70
C LYS A 385 -3.36 -8.55 -9.99
N GLN A 386 -3.83 -7.34 -10.26
CA GLN A 386 -3.43 -6.61 -11.47
C GLN A 386 -1.95 -6.25 -11.44
N TRP A 387 -1.45 -5.85 -10.27
CA TRP A 387 -0.02 -5.59 -10.05
C TRP A 387 0.80 -6.88 -10.10
N GLU A 388 0.28 -7.99 -9.57
CA GLU A 388 0.88 -9.33 -9.71
C GLU A 388 1.04 -9.71 -11.20
N ASP A 389 -0.04 -9.62 -11.98
CA ASP A 389 -0.06 -9.97 -13.41
C ASP A 389 0.85 -9.03 -14.23
N TYR A 390 0.87 -7.73 -13.91
CA TYR A 390 1.80 -6.76 -14.52
C TYR A 390 3.26 -7.17 -14.31
N LEU A 391 3.65 -7.47 -13.07
CA LEU A 391 5.03 -7.82 -12.73
C LEU A 391 5.45 -9.19 -13.29
N LEU A 392 4.52 -10.15 -13.37
CA LEU A 392 4.76 -11.41 -14.10
C LEU A 392 5.04 -11.16 -15.57
N GLY A 393 4.28 -10.26 -16.22
CA GLY A 393 4.52 -9.84 -17.60
C GLY A 393 5.82 -9.06 -17.81
N LYS A 394 6.41 -8.51 -16.75
CA LYS A 394 7.75 -7.89 -16.73
C LYS A 394 8.86 -8.85 -16.33
N ASP A 395 8.53 -10.13 -16.19
CA ASP A 395 9.42 -11.18 -15.74
C ASP A 395 10.13 -10.90 -14.40
N ASP A 396 9.40 -10.30 -13.45
CA ASP A 396 9.91 -10.04 -12.10
C ASP A 396 10.13 -11.35 -11.32
N ALA A 397 11.39 -11.64 -11.01
CA ALA A 397 11.78 -12.93 -10.44
C ALA A 397 11.20 -13.18 -9.04
N GLU A 398 10.99 -12.11 -8.27
CA GLU A 398 10.42 -12.19 -6.94
C GLU A 398 8.94 -12.58 -7.05
N VAL A 399 8.15 -11.85 -7.84
CA VAL A 399 6.74 -12.15 -8.05
C VAL A 399 6.55 -13.54 -8.68
N MET A 400 7.39 -13.93 -9.65
CA MET A 400 7.40 -15.29 -10.21
C MET A 400 7.52 -16.36 -9.13
N ALA A 401 8.46 -16.22 -8.19
CA ALA A 401 8.71 -17.23 -7.18
C ALA A 401 7.52 -17.41 -6.21
N TRP A 402 6.95 -16.29 -5.75
CA TRP A 402 5.85 -16.32 -4.78
C TRP A 402 4.52 -16.68 -5.41
N THR A 403 4.24 -16.18 -6.61
CA THR A 403 3.07 -16.63 -7.38
C THR A 403 3.20 -18.09 -7.74
N GLY A 404 4.38 -18.55 -8.17
CA GLY A 404 4.62 -19.95 -8.47
C GLY A 404 4.37 -20.86 -7.28
N THR A 405 4.90 -20.48 -6.11
CA THR A 405 4.64 -21.17 -4.85
C THR A 405 3.15 -21.22 -4.52
N ARG A 406 2.44 -20.10 -4.64
CA ARG A 406 0.99 -20.03 -4.38
C ARG A 406 0.19 -20.90 -5.34
N LEU A 407 0.51 -20.89 -6.64
CA LEU A 407 -0.16 -21.71 -7.65
C LEU A 407 0.00 -23.21 -7.37
N ILE A 408 1.15 -23.66 -6.87
CA ILE A 408 1.34 -25.06 -6.45
C ILE A 408 0.38 -25.42 -5.31
N LEU A 409 0.25 -24.55 -4.31
CA LEU A 409 -0.68 -24.75 -3.19
C LEU A 409 -2.15 -24.76 -3.63
N GLU A 410 -2.47 -23.99 -4.67
CA GLU A 410 -3.81 -23.93 -5.29
C GLU A 410 -4.06 -25.06 -6.31
N GLY A 411 -3.16 -26.04 -6.41
CA GLY A 411 -3.31 -27.22 -7.27
C GLY A 411 -2.79 -27.05 -8.71
N GLN A 412 -2.31 -25.87 -9.09
CA GLN A 412 -1.75 -25.56 -10.42
C GLN A 412 -0.23 -25.85 -10.46
N ARG A 413 0.14 -27.10 -10.14
CA ARG A 413 1.54 -27.50 -9.89
C ARG A 413 2.48 -27.24 -11.06
N GLU A 414 2.07 -27.56 -12.29
CA GLU A 414 2.93 -27.41 -13.48
C GLU A 414 3.28 -25.93 -13.73
N GLN A 415 2.25 -25.07 -13.76
CA GLN A 415 2.44 -23.63 -13.95
C GLN A 415 3.28 -23.03 -12.82
N GLY A 416 3.00 -23.42 -11.57
CA GLY A 416 3.75 -22.90 -10.43
C GLY A 416 5.22 -23.33 -10.40
N MET A 417 5.52 -24.58 -10.79
CA MET A 417 6.89 -25.07 -10.95
C MET A 417 7.63 -24.34 -12.07
N ALA A 418 6.97 -24.06 -13.19
CA ALA A 418 7.57 -23.30 -14.28
C ALA A 418 7.99 -21.89 -13.84
N LEU A 419 7.14 -21.19 -13.08
CA LEU A 419 7.48 -19.87 -12.51
C LEU A 419 8.65 -19.94 -11.53
N LEU A 420 8.71 -20.96 -10.66
CA LEU A 420 9.86 -21.16 -9.76
C LEU A 420 11.17 -21.36 -10.54
N GLU A 421 11.15 -22.15 -11.62
CA GLU A 421 12.34 -22.34 -12.47
C GLU A 421 12.78 -21.05 -13.15
N GLN A 422 11.84 -20.25 -13.65
CA GLN A 422 12.13 -18.94 -14.24
C GLN A 422 12.75 -17.98 -13.21
N ALA A 423 12.22 -17.95 -11.98
CA ALA A 423 12.80 -17.17 -10.89
C ALA A 423 14.22 -17.63 -10.52
N ILE A 424 14.46 -18.95 -10.49
CA ILE A 424 15.80 -19.53 -10.26
C ILE A 424 16.77 -19.13 -11.37
N ALA A 425 16.34 -19.18 -12.64
CA ALA A 425 17.14 -18.77 -13.78
C ALA A 425 17.53 -17.28 -13.72
N LYS A 426 16.66 -16.46 -13.11
CA LYS A 426 16.92 -15.03 -12.82
C LYS A 426 17.70 -14.80 -11.52
N SER A 427 18.28 -15.85 -10.94
CA SER A 427 19.11 -15.79 -9.73
C SER A 427 18.38 -15.27 -8.47
N TYR A 428 17.05 -15.37 -8.43
CA TYR A 428 16.30 -15.08 -7.22
C TYR A 428 16.45 -16.23 -6.21
N ALA A 429 17.34 -16.04 -5.24
CA ALA A 429 17.82 -17.09 -4.35
C ALA A 429 16.70 -17.85 -3.58
N PRO A 430 15.65 -17.19 -3.04
CA PRO A 430 14.59 -17.88 -2.32
C PRO A 430 13.83 -18.93 -3.15
N ALA A 431 13.76 -18.78 -4.47
CA ALA A 431 13.02 -19.71 -5.33
C ALA A 431 13.57 -21.15 -5.27
N LYS A 432 14.88 -21.33 -5.04
CA LYS A 432 15.47 -22.67 -4.90
C LYS A 432 14.96 -23.37 -3.64
N GLU A 433 14.90 -22.66 -2.52
CA GLU A 433 14.41 -23.19 -1.24
C GLU A 433 12.92 -23.52 -1.34
N MET A 434 12.12 -22.65 -1.98
CA MET A 434 10.69 -22.90 -2.24
C MET A 434 10.47 -24.14 -3.08
N LYS A 435 11.17 -24.26 -4.21
CA LYS A 435 11.04 -25.41 -5.12
C LYS A 435 11.33 -26.73 -4.42
N GLN A 436 12.33 -26.78 -3.54
CA GLN A 436 12.65 -27.95 -2.73
C GLN A 436 11.51 -28.39 -1.80
N GLN A 437 10.60 -27.49 -1.39
CA GLN A 437 9.45 -27.84 -0.55
C GLN A 437 8.38 -28.67 -1.30
N PHE A 438 8.48 -28.75 -2.63
CA PHE A 438 7.47 -29.35 -3.50
C PHE A 438 8.04 -30.42 -4.45
N MET A 439 9.31 -30.80 -4.27
CA MET A 439 9.91 -31.98 -4.91
C MET A 439 9.61 -33.20 -4.05
#